data_AF-Q2SPX7-F1
#
_entry.id   AF-Q2SPX7-F1
#
_cell.length_a   1.000
_cell.length_b   1.000
_cell.length_c   1.000
_cell.angle_alpha   90.00
_cell.angle_beta   90.00
_cell.angle_gamma   90.00
#
_symmetry.space_group_name_H-M   'P 1'
#
loop_
_entity.id
_entity.type
_entity.pdbx_description
1 polymer ?
#
loop_
_entity_poly.entity_id
_entity_poly.type
_entity_poly.pdbx_seq_one_letter_code
_entity_poly.pdbx_strand_id
1 'polypeptide(L)'
;MMAINYEQLRAAVRNQGHRFFETGDYNLNLVGVRAQDRHADTFNDLLCVAFQIQGQTHCFSFPATTDPGVYWREHLANPAGAAIVKPGQYPSVWALGKHQGKYEALVQRAPITVYRDANRDAYLQTGDKVETGLFGINCHRATDAGQSLRVDRWSAGCQVIADSADFDVLMALCRKAAGLYGNRFTYTLLDEGDL
;
A
#
# COMPACT_ATOMS: atom_id res chain seq x y z
N MET A 1 -6.55 15.44 6.15
CA MET A 1 -6.21 15.22 4.73
C MET A 1 -7.48 15.33 3.92
N MET A 2 -7.51 16.08 2.82
CA MET A 2 -8.67 16.11 1.92
C MET A 2 -8.87 14.73 1.29
N ALA A 3 -10.11 14.33 1.04
CA ALA A 3 -10.41 13.07 0.35
C ALA A 3 -9.92 13.16 -1.11
N ILE A 4 -9.07 12.21 -1.52
CA ILE A 4 -8.57 12.12 -2.90
C ILE A 4 -9.70 11.57 -3.78
N ASN A 5 -10.06 12.32 -4.82
CA ASN A 5 -11.08 11.90 -5.78
C ASN A 5 -10.48 11.13 -6.96
N TYR A 6 -11.35 10.49 -7.75
CA TYR A 6 -10.96 9.65 -8.88
C TYR A 6 -10.11 10.38 -9.92
N GLU A 7 -10.49 11.60 -10.30
CA GLU A 7 -9.79 12.36 -11.35
C GLU A 7 -8.42 12.83 -10.89
N GLN A 8 -8.30 13.27 -9.64
CA GLN A 8 -7.01 13.63 -9.05
C GLN A 8 -6.06 12.43 -9.05
N LEU A 9 -6.51 11.28 -8.53
CA LEU A 9 -5.70 10.06 -8.48
C LEU A 9 -5.31 9.58 -9.88
N ARG A 10 -6.25 9.64 -10.83
CA ARG A 10 -6.04 9.27 -12.24
C ARG A 10 -4.98 10.15 -12.89
N ALA A 11 -5.07 11.47 -12.71
CA ALA A 11 -4.10 12.41 -13.24
C ALA A 11 -2.71 12.16 -12.65
N ALA A 12 -2.59 12.01 -11.32
CA ALA A 12 -1.34 11.75 -10.63
C ALA A 12 -0.64 10.48 -11.14
N VAL A 13 -1.37 9.35 -11.18
CA VAL A 13 -0.83 8.07 -11.70
C VAL A 13 -0.35 8.22 -13.15
N ARG A 14 -1.13 8.89 -14.01
CA ARG A 14 -0.77 9.06 -15.42
C ARG A 14 0.39 10.02 -15.64
N ASN A 15 0.50 11.07 -14.84
CA ASN A 15 1.60 12.04 -14.90
C ASN A 15 2.94 11.39 -14.55
N GLN A 16 2.93 10.38 -13.68
CA GLN A 16 4.09 9.53 -13.38
C GLN A 16 4.37 8.45 -14.46
N GLY A 17 3.63 8.47 -15.57
CA GLY A 17 3.78 7.51 -16.67
C GLY A 17 3.28 6.10 -16.35
N HIS A 18 2.48 5.94 -15.28
CA HIS A 18 1.92 4.66 -14.89
C HIS A 18 0.56 4.39 -15.52
N ARG A 19 0.20 3.11 -15.61
CA ARG A 19 -1.10 2.71 -16.17
C ARG A 19 -2.21 2.94 -15.14
N PHE A 20 -3.29 3.57 -15.56
CA PHE A 20 -4.53 3.64 -14.80
C PHE A 20 -5.62 2.83 -15.52
N PHE A 21 -6.38 2.02 -14.78
CA PHE A 21 -7.43 1.17 -15.31
C PHE A 21 -8.75 1.95 -15.37
N GLU A 22 -9.15 2.33 -16.59
CA GLU A 22 -10.33 3.17 -16.86
C GLU A 22 -11.49 2.37 -17.49
N THR A 23 -11.34 1.05 -17.67
CA THR A 23 -12.34 0.19 -18.32
C THR A 23 -12.61 -1.06 -17.52
N GLY A 24 -13.88 -1.47 -17.50
CA GLY A 24 -14.37 -2.66 -16.79
C GLY A 24 -14.83 -2.37 -15.37
N ASP A 25 -15.98 -2.92 -15.01
CA ASP A 25 -16.56 -2.78 -13.67
C ASP A 25 -15.67 -3.45 -12.62
N TYR A 26 -15.36 -2.75 -11.52
CA TYR A 26 -14.44 -3.22 -10.48
C TYR A 26 -13.01 -3.54 -10.96
N ASN A 27 -12.56 -2.95 -12.08
CA ASN A 27 -11.15 -3.01 -12.45
C ASN A 27 -10.36 -2.04 -11.56
N LEU A 28 -9.82 -2.56 -10.46
CA LEU A 28 -9.32 -1.74 -9.36
C LEU A 28 -7.94 -1.14 -9.66
N ASN A 29 -7.81 0.15 -9.37
CA ASN A 29 -6.53 0.82 -9.16
C ASN A 29 -6.27 0.87 -7.66
N LEU A 30 -5.32 0.06 -7.17
CA LEU A 30 -4.84 0.13 -5.80
C LEU A 30 -3.62 1.06 -5.79
N VAL A 31 -3.76 2.22 -5.13
CA VAL A 31 -2.73 3.27 -5.15
C VAL A 31 -2.41 3.68 -3.72
N GLY A 32 -1.17 3.46 -3.28
CA GLY A 32 -0.64 4.07 -2.08
C GLY A 32 -0.22 5.50 -2.36
N VAL A 33 -0.47 6.39 -1.42
CA VAL A 33 0.06 7.77 -1.40
C VAL A 33 0.85 7.92 -0.12
N ARG A 34 2.17 7.99 -0.25
CA ARG A 34 3.07 8.25 0.88
C ARG A 34 3.07 9.74 1.19
N ALA A 35 2.77 10.10 2.43
CA ALA A 35 2.79 11.47 2.92
C ALA A 35 4.22 12.06 2.88
N GLN A 36 4.30 13.39 2.72
CA GLN A 36 5.60 14.07 2.86
C GLN A 36 6.14 14.01 4.29
N ASP A 37 5.25 13.88 5.29
CA ASP A 37 5.63 13.75 6.69
C ASP A 37 6.21 12.35 6.99
N ARG A 38 7.53 12.26 6.99
CA ARG A 38 8.30 11.04 7.27
C ARG A 38 8.60 10.82 8.76
N HIS A 39 8.10 11.69 9.66
CA HIS A 39 8.37 11.58 11.09
C HIS A 39 7.37 10.68 11.82
N ALA A 40 6.19 10.44 11.26
CA ALA A 40 5.07 9.97 12.03
C ALA A 40 5.00 8.44 12.14
N ASP A 41 5.02 7.89 13.37
CA ASP A 41 4.57 6.52 13.68
C ASP A 41 3.03 6.41 13.62
N THR A 42 2.44 7.04 12.62
CA THR A 42 0.99 7.20 12.45
C THR A 42 0.56 6.74 11.08
N PHE A 43 -0.74 6.52 10.92
CA PHE A 43 -1.32 6.18 9.62
C PHE A 43 -1.64 7.47 8.83
N ASN A 44 -0.59 8.22 8.48
CA ASN A 44 -0.68 9.47 7.73
C ASN A 44 -0.64 9.27 6.21
N ASP A 45 -0.30 8.07 5.73
CA ASP A 45 -0.41 7.73 4.32
C ASP A 45 -1.85 7.36 3.95
N LEU A 46 -2.09 7.18 2.66
CA LEU A 46 -3.37 6.67 2.16
C LEU A 46 -3.18 5.42 1.31
N LEU A 47 -4.13 4.49 1.43
CA LEU A 47 -4.40 3.50 0.39
C LEU A 47 -5.71 3.89 -0.31
N CYS A 48 -5.59 4.30 -1.56
CA CYS A 48 -6.70 4.64 -2.42
C CYS A 48 -7.13 3.44 -3.28
N VAL A 49 -8.43 3.30 -3.48
CA VAL A 49 -9.04 2.29 -4.38
C VAL A 49 -9.96 3.01 -5.35
N ALA A 50 -9.53 3.12 -6.61
CA ALA A 50 -10.29 3.78 -7.66
C ALA A 50 -10.73 2.80 -8.75
N PHE A 51 -12.01 2.85 -9.12
CA PHE A 51 -12.61 1.93 -10.08
C PHE A 51 -13.90 2.52 -10.66
N GLN A 52 -14.53 1.79 -11.58
CA GLN A 52 -15.84 2.16 -12.14
C GLN A 52 -16.88 1.06 -11.92
N ILE A 53 -18.15 1.45 -11.88
CA ILE A 53 -19.32 0.56 -11.99
C ILE A 53 -20.29 1.20 -12.98
N GLN A 54 -20.62 0.52 -14.08
CA GLN A 54 -21.58 1.01 -15.08
C GLN A 54 -21.24 2.43 -15.57
N GLY A 55 -19.95 2.72 -15.74
CA GLY A 55 -19.43 4.02 -16.16
C GLY A 55 -19.39 5.11 -15.09
N GLN A 56 -19.87 4.83 -13.86
CA GLN A 56 -19.72 5.75 -12.72
C GLN A 56 -18.40 5.48 -12.01
N THR A 57 -17.66 6.55 -11.70
CA THR A 57 -16.36 6.47 -11.02
C THR A 57 -16.52 6.44 -9.51
N HIS A 58 -15.70 5.62 -8.85
CA HIS A 58 -15.65 5.49 -7.40
C HIS A 58 -14.20 5.62 -6.95
N CYS A 59 -13.97 6.29 -5.82
CA CYS A 59 -12.66 6.40 -5.19
C CYS A 59 -12.83 6.35 -3.66
N PHE A 60 -12.24 5.34 -3.04
CA PHE A 60 -12.10 5.27 -1.59
C PHE A 60 -10.67 5.65 -1.21
N SER A 61 -10.48 6.27 -0.05
CA SER A 61 -9.17 6.58 0.51
C SER A 61 -9.17 6.14 1.97
N PHE A 62 -8.30 5.19 2.31
CA PHE A 62 -8.19 4.63 3.65
C PHE A 62 -6.91 5.11 4.32
N PRO A 63 -6.94 5.58 5.58
CA PRO A 63 -5.73 5.83 6.35
C PRO A 63 -4.86 4.59 6.42
N ALA A 64 -3.61 4.73 6.02
CA ALA A 64 -2.67 3.64 5.91
C ALA A 64 -1.26 4.10 6.34
N THR A 65 -0.33 3.15 6.36
CA THR A 65 1.09 3.42 6.33
C THR A 65 1.73 2.59 5.23
N THR A 66 2.66 3.22 4.51
CA THR A 66 3.52 2.65 3.47
C THR A 66 4.95 2.50 3.96
N ASP A 67 5.21 2.93 5.18
CA ASP A 67 6.50 3.02 5.82
C ASP A 67 6.66 1.98 6.93
N PRO A 68 7.89 1.52 7.20
CA PRO A 68 8.17 0.71 8.36
C PRO A 68 7.97 1.52 9.65
N GLY A 69 7.28 0.91 10.63
CA GLY A 69 7.12 1.50 11.97
C GLY A 69 8.46 1.70 12.68
N VAL A 70 8.51 2.62 13.64
CA VAL A 70 9.76 3.00 14.36
C VAL A 70 10.49 1.78 14.91
N TYR A 71 9.75 0.83 15.51
CA TYR A 71 10.32 -0.38 16.06
C TYR A 71 11.20 -1.14 15.06
N TRP A 72 10.73 -1.31 13.82
CA TRP A 72 11.44 -2.09 12.80
C TRP A 72 12.60 -1.34 12.14
N ARG A 73 12.63 -0.01 12.28
CA ARG A 73 13.78 0.80 11.88
C ARG A 73 14.91 0.68 12.88
N GLU A 74 14.59 0.74 14.17
CA GLU A 74 15.58 0.57 15.26
C GLU A 74 16.01 -0.91 15.45
N HIS A 75 15.10 -1.86 15.18
CA HIS A 75 15.30 -3.31 15.36
C HIS A 75 15.17 -4.05 14.03
N LEU A 76 16.23 -3.97 13.23
CA LEU A 76 16.25 -4.51 11.88
C LEU A 76 15.96 -6.03 11.84
N ALA A 77 14.88 -6.42 11.16
CA ALA A 77 14.61 -7.82 10.85
C ALA A 77 15.56 -8.39 9.77
N ASN A 78 16.09 -7.51 8.92
CA ASN A 78 17.07 -7.84 7.89
C ASN A 78 18.35 -7.01 8.15
N PRO A 79 19.54 -7.63 8.24
CA PRO A 79 20.80 -6.90 8.41
C PRO A 79 21.04 -5.83 7.34
N ALA A 80 20.45 -5.99 6.15
CA ALA A 80 20.53 -5.01 5.06
C ALA A 80 19.72 -3.74 5.32
N GLY A 81 18.78 -3.73 6.28
CA GLY A 81 17.91 -2.59 6.57
C GLY A 81 16.40 -2.89 6.48
N ALA A 82 15.60 -2.00 7.05
CA ALA A 82 14.15 -1.99 6.91
C ALA A 82 13.78 -1.75 5.43
N ALA A 83 12.71 -2.41 4.98
CA ALA A 83 12.23 -2.25 3.61
C ALA A 83 11.33 -1.01 3.51
N ILE A 84 11.65 -0.12 2.59
CA ILE A 84 10.80 1.01 2.22
C ILE A 84 10.45 0.84 0.74
N VAL A 85 9.17 0.64 0.42
CA VAL A 85 8.76 0.45 -0.98
C VAL A 85 9.12 1.69 -1.79
N LYS A 86 9.84 1.50 -2.90
CA LYS A 86 10.17 2.59 -3.80
C LYS A 86 8.90 3.06 -4.54
N PRO A 87 8.66 4.37 -4.73
CA PRO A 87 7.57 4.84 -5.60
C PRO A 87 7.64 4.20 -6.99
N GLY A 88 6.49 3.84 -7.54
CA GLY A 88 6.39 3.13 -8.81
C GLY A 88 5.15 2.25 -8.94
N GLN A 89 4.97 1.65 -10.11
CA GLN A 89 3.90 0.69 -10.38
C GLN A 89 4.43 -0.75 -10.42
N TYR A 90 3.73 -1.63 -9.70
CA TYR A 90 4.09 -3.03 -9.49
C TYR A 90 2.98 -3.95 -10.01
N PRO A 91 3.06 -4.38 -11.28
CA PRO A 91 2.02 -5.20 -11.91
C PRO A 91 1.84 -6.54 -11.22
N SER A 92 0.58 -6.90 -10.92
CA SER A 92 0.22 -8.20 -10.34
C SER A 92 0.99 -8.59 -9.06
N VAL A 93 1.48 -7.59 -8.32
CA VAL A 93 2.32 -7.79 -7.12
C VAL A 93 1.58 -8.50 -6.00
N TRP A 94 0.26 -8.34 -5.92
CA TRP A 94 -0.55 -8.93 -4.86
C TRP A 94 -1.57 -9.95 -5.37
N ALA A 95 -2.01 -10.79 -4.44
CA ALA A 95 -3.16 -11.68 -4.58
C ALA A 95 -3.85 -11.83 -3.23
N LEU A 96 -5.13 -12.19 -3.22
CA LEU A 96 -5.81 -12.68 -2.02
C LEU A 96 -5.08 -13.92 -1.48
N GLY A 97 -4.77 -13.92 -0.19
CA GLY A 97 -4.12 -15.01 0.52
C GLY A 97 -4.11 -14.77 2.02
N LYS A 98 -3.34 -15.55 2.79
CA LYS A 98 -3.29 -15.41 4.26
C LYS A 98 -2.06 -14.65 4.73
N HIS A 99 -2.25 -13.53 5.43
CA HIS A 99 -1.17 -12.86 6.14
C HIS A 99 -0.78 -13.69 7.37
N GLN A 100 0.49 -14.12 7.44
CA GLN A 100 1.03 -15.01 8.50
C GLN A 100 0.23 -16.31 8.71
N GLY A 101 -0.52 -16.78 7.70
CA GLY A 101 -1.43 -17.93 7.83
C GLY A 101 -2.70 -17.70 8.67
N LYS A 102 -2.95 -16.47 9.15
CA LYS A 102 -4.01 -16.18 10.13
C LYS A 102 -5.30 -15.67 9.49
N TYR A 103 -5.24 -14.56 8.76
CA TYR A 103 -6.42 -13.90 8.19
C TYR A 103 -6.18 -13.52 6.73
N GLU A 104 -7.27 -13.32 5.99
CA GLU A 104 -7.20 -12.99 4.56
C GLU A 104 -6.68 -11.56 4.35
N ALA A 105 -5.75 -11.40 3.40
CA ALA A 105 -5.11 -10.14 3.07
C ALA A 105 -4.61 -10.17 1.61
N LEU A 106 -4.08 -9.05 1.13
CA LEU A 106 -3.36 -8.99 -0.13
C LEU A 106 -1.89 -9.37 0.12
N VAL A 107 -1.47 -10.52 -0.40
CA VAL A 107 -0.13 -11.07 -0.16
C VAL A 107 0.77 -10.94 -1.37
N GLN A 108 2.06 -10.69 -1.14
CA GLN A 108 3.03 -10.57 -2.21
C GLN A 108 3.13 -11.85 -3.05
N ARG A 109 3.10 -11.69 -4.38
CA ARG A 109 3.18 -12.76 -5.39
C ARG A 109 4.04 -12.40 -6.60
N ALA A 110 4.42 -11.14 -6.77
CA ALA A 110 5.42 -10.73 -7.75
C ALA A 110 6.49 -9.83 -7.10
N PRO A 111 7.67 -9.67 -7.73
CA PRO A 111 8.72 -8.82 -7.20
C PRO A 111 8.27 -7.36 -7.01
N ILE A 112 8.76 -6.74 -5.93
CA ILE A 112 8.61 -5.31 -5.65
C ILE A 112 9.99 -4.72 -5.41
N THR A 113 10.16 -3.43 -5.67
CA THR A 113 11.42 -2.71 -5.47
C THR A 113 11.38 -1.94 -4.16
N VAL A 114 12.42 -2.06 -3.35
CA VAL A 114 12.54 -1.40 -2.05
C VAL A 114 13.87 -0.67 -1.94
N TYR A 115 13.86 0.46 -1.24
CA TYR A 115 15.05 0.98 -0.59
C TYR A 115 15.31 0.19 0.70
N ARG A 116 16.58 0.13 1.08
CA ARG A 116 17.03 -0.49 2.34
C ARG A 116 17.54 0.57 3.29
N ASP A 117 16.88 0.70 4.43
CA ASP A 117 17.25 1.65 5.48
C ASP A 117 17.93 0.92 6.65
N ALA A 118 19.25 1.10 6.78
CA ALA A 118 20.08 0.39 7.75
C ALA A 118 20.64 1.29 8.86
N ASN A 119 20.23 2.57 8.90
CA ASN A 119 20.80 3.58 9.81
C ASN A 119 20.43 3.34 11.29
N ARG A 120 19.37 2.56 11.55
CA ARG A 120 18.84 2.20 12.87
C ARG A 120 18.36 3.38 13.69
N ASP A 121 17.72 4.35 13.05
CA ASP A 121 17.09 5.47 13.73
C ASP A 121 15.60 5.61 13.39
N ALA A 122 14.95 6.62 13.97
CA ALA A 122 13.54 6.90 13.75
C ALA A 122 13.27 7.72 12.48
N TYR A 123 14.23 7.85 11.56
CA TYR A 123 14.11 8.64 10.34
C TYR A 123 14.19 7.73 9.12
N LEU A 124 13.19 7.84 8.23
CA LEU A 124 13.21 7.08 6.98
C LEU A 124 14.28 7.64 6.05
N GLN A 125 15.28 6.83 5.78
CA GLN A 125 16.28 7.13 4.76
C GLN A 125 16.10 6.23 3.54
N THR A 126 15.61 6.82 2.45
CA THR A 126 15.62 6.20 1.13
C THR A 126 17.04 6.29 0.56
N GLY A 127 17.91 5.35 0.94
CA GLY A 127 19.32 5.32 0.53
C GLY A 127 19.58 4.76 -0.88
N ASP A 128 20.86 4.73 -1.28
CA ASP A 128 21.31 4.26 -2.60
C ASP A 128 21.08 2.76 -2.86
N LYS A 129 20.92 1.98 -1.78
CA LYS A 129 20.75 0.53 -1.89
C LYS A 129 19.31 0.18 -2.25
N VAL A 130 19.13 -0.21 -3.50
CA VAL A 130 17.86 -0.66 -4.08
C VAL A 130 17.89 -2.17 -4.29
N GLU A 131 16.84 -2.85 -3.86
CA GLU A 131 16.66 -4.29 -4.09
C GLU A 131 15.28 -4.57 -4.71
N THR A 132 15.21 -5.50 -5.66
CA THR A 132 13.96 -5.98 -6.24
C THR A 132 13.81 -7.47 -5.97
N GLY A 133 12.67 -7.88 -5.41
CA GLY A 133 12.46 -9.27 -5.05
C GLY A 133 11.18 -9.54 -4.27
N LEU A 134 11.12 -10.74 -3.69
CA LEU A 134 10.04 -11.16 -2.80
C LEU A 134 10.49 -10.96 -1.35
N PHE A 135 9.84 -10.04 -0.64
CA PHE A 135 10.20 -9.67 0.75
C PHE A 135 9.04 -9.87 1.73
N GLY A 136 7.88 -10.35 1.26
CA GLY A 136 6.67 -10.47 2.06
C GLY A 136 5.93 -9.15 2.27
N ILE A 137 6.07 -8.21 1.32
CA ILE A 137 5.39 -6.91 1.35
C ILE A 137 3.90 -7.10 1.03
N ASN A 138 3.11 -7.30 2.07
CA ASN A 138 1.67 -7.54 1.98
C ASN A 138 0.91 -6.22 2.20
N CYS A 139 -0.37 -6.16 1.80
CA CYS A 139 -1.32 -5.17 2.27
C CYS A 139 -2.30 -5.79 3.27
N HIS A 140 -2.27 -5.35 4.53
CA HIS A 140 -3.03 -5.94 5.64
C HIS A 140 -3.56 -4.89 6.63
N ARG A 141 -4.32 -5.31 7.64
CA ARG A 141 -4.83 -4.43 8.71
C ARG A 141 -3.88 -4.37 9.90
N ALA A 142 -3.93 -3.27 10.64
CA ALA A 142 -3.22 -3.09 11.90
C ALA A 142 -3.87 -3.84 13.07
N THR A 143 -5.20 -3.83 13.16
CA THR A 143 -5.96 -4.43 14.26
C THR A 143 -7.07 -5.34 13.75
N ASP A 144 -7.53 -6.29 14.57
CA ASP A 144 -8.66 -7.15 14.25
C ASP A 144 -10.03 -6.46 14.44
N ALA A 145 -10.09 -5.45 15.32
CA ALA A 145 -11.26 -4.62 15.57
C ALA A 145 -10.88 -3.16 15.85
N GLY A 146 -11.72 -2.24 15.41
CA GLY A 146 -11.55 -0.79 15.55
C GLY A 146 -10.41 -0.24 14.69
N GLN A 147 -9.85 0.89 15.14
CA GLN A 147 -8.78 1.62 14.48
C GLN A 147 -7.52 1.68 15.35
N SER A 148 -6.37 1.35 14.76
CA SER A 148 -5.08 1.64 15.41
C SER A 148 -4.69 3.10 15.18
N LEU A 149 -4.24 3.78 16.23
CA LEU A 149 -3.73 5.15 16.14
C LEU A 149 -2.22 5.20 15.87
N ARG A 150 -1.51 4.07 16.01
CA ARG A 150 -0.05 3.97 15.87
C ARG A 150 0.37 2.77 15.03
N VAL A 151 1.43 2.94 14.25
CA VAL A 151 1.97 1.89 13.37
C VAL A 151 2.78 0.87 14.17
N ASP A 152 3.63 1.30 15.12
CA ASP A 152 4.43 0.44 16.01
C ASP A 152 5.05 -0.78 15.28
N ARG A 153 4.63 -2.00 15.61
CA ARG A 153 5.19 -3.24 15.03
C ARG A 153 4.43 -3.75 13.81
N TRP A 154 3.42 -3.03 13.33
CA TRP A 154 2.53 -3.53 12.28
C TRP A 154 3.17 -3.55 10.90
N SER A 155 4.23 -2.77 10.64
CA SER A 155 4.88 -2.72 9.34
C SER A 155 6.40 -2.76 9.43
N ALA A 156 7.02 -3.78 8.83
CA ALA A 156 8.44 -3.80 8.47
C ALA A 156 8.68 -3.41 6.99
N GLY A 157 7.68 -2.77 6.36
CA GLY A 157 7.63 -2.42 4.93
C GLY A 157 6.32 -2.81 4.23
N CYS A 158 5.40 -3.48 4.92
CA CYS A 158 4.04 -3.76 4.44
C CYS A 158 3.23 -2.46 4.26
N GLN A 159 2.13 -2.59 3.53
CA GLN A 159 1.12 -1.54 3.41
C GLN A 159 0.02 -1.84 4.42
N VAL A 160 -0.20 -0.98 5.42
CA VAL A 160 -1.05 -1.34 6.55
C VAL A 160 -2.20 -0.36 6.70
N ILE A 161 -3.44 -0.85 6.61
CA ILE A 161 -4.65 -0.07 6.88
C ILE A 161 -4.89 0.05 8.38
N ALA A 162 -5.18 1.27 8.84
CA ALA A 162 -5.36 1.60 10.25
C ALA A 162 -6.61 0.96 10.87
N ASP A 163 -7.73 1.00 10.14
CA ASP A 163 -9.06 0.59 10.59
C ASP A 163 -9.49 -0.76 10.00
N SER A 164 -10.07 -1.59 10.85
CA SER A 164 -10.53 -2.93 10.48
C SER A 164 -11.73 -2.94 9.53
N ALA A 165 -12.65 -1.99 9.65
CA ALA A 165 -13.82 -1.88 8.77
C ALA A 165 -13.43 -1.34 7.38
N ASP A 166 -12.52 -0.36 7.32
CA ASP A 166 -11.92 0.11 6.06
C ASP A 166 -11.21 -1.03 5.33
N PHE A 167 -10.47 -1.86 6.07
CA PHE A 167 -9.84 -3.04 5.53
C PHE A 167 -10.86 -4.05 5.00
N ASP A 168 -11.99 -4.27 5.69
CA ASP A 168 -13.05 -5.14 5.22
C ASP A 168 -13.67 -4.65 3.90
N VAL A 169 -13.81 -3.32 3.72
CA VAL A 169 -14.21 -2.71 2.44
C VAL A 169 -13.19 -3.00 1.33
N LEU A 170 -11.89 -2.77 1.58
CA LEU A 170 -10.82 -3.11 0.62
C LEU A 170 -10.93 -4.59 0.21
N MET A 171 -11.04 -5.49 1.18
CA MET A 171 -11.07 -6.92 0.93
C MET A 171 -12.33 -7.35 0.16
N ALA A 172 -13.48 -6.74 0.42
CA ALA A 172 -14.70 -6.97 -0.35
C ALA A 172 -14.54 -6.55 -1.82
N LEU A 173 -13.97 -5.37 -2.07
CA LEU A 173 -13.66 -4.88 -3.42
C LEU A 173 -12.70 -5.84 -4.14
N CYS A 174 -11.62 -6.25 -3.47
CA CYS A 174 -10.64 -7.18 -4.05
C CYS A 174 -11.26 -8.54 -4.37
N ARG A 175 -12.11 -9.10 -3.51
CA ARG A 175 -12.84 -10.35 -3.80
C ARG A 175 -13.75 -10.22 -5.02
N LYS A 176 -14.47 -9.11 -5.13
CA LYS A 176 -15.32 -8.83 -6.29
C LYS A 176 -14.50 -8.76 -7.58
N ALA A 177 -13.40 -8.01 -7.57
CA ALA A 177 -12.50 -7.87 -8.71
C ALA A 177 -11.83 -9.21 -9.08
N ALA A 178 -11.41 -10.01 -8.10
CA ALA A 178 -10.81 -11.32 -8.34
C ALA A 178 -11.77 -12.28 -9.06
N GLY A 179 -13.07 -12.21 -8.77
CA GLY A 179 -14.09 -13.00 -9.47
C GLY A 179 -14.28 -12.61 -10.94
N LEU A 180 -13.90 -11.38 -11.34
CA LEU A 180 -14.04 -10.86 -12.70
C LEU A 180 -12.73 -10.96 -13.51
N TYR A 181 -11.60 -10.68 -12.88
CA TYR A 181 -10.31 -10.49 -13.56
C TYR A 181 -9.22 -11.47 -13.11
N GLY A 182 -9.53 -12.35 -12.16
CA GLY A 182 -8.57 -13.27 -11.56
C GLY A 182 -7.85 -12.67 -10.35
N ASN A 183 -7.19 -13.54 -9.57
CA ASN A 183 -6.61 -13.20 -8.26
C ASN A 183 -5.21 -12.58 -8.36
N ARG A 184 -5.08 -11.47 -9.09
CA ARG A 184 -3.84 -10.70 -9.23
C ARG A 184 -4.14 -9.21 -9.27
N PHE A 185 -3.44 -8.44 -8.44
CA PHE A 185 -3.66 -7.00 -8.30
C PHE A 185 -2.37 -6.22 -8.55
N THR A 186 -2.49 -5.16 -9.33
CA THR A 186 -1.43 -4.17 -9.51
C THR A 186 -1.51 -3.14 -8.39
N TYR A 187 -0.36 -2.81 -7.82
CA TYR A 187 -0.24 -1.74 -6.84
C TYR A 187 0.63 -0.63 -7.41
N THR A 188 0.22 0.62 -7.19
CA THR A 188 1.04 1.80 -7.52
C THR A 188 1.32 2.54 -6.22
N LEU A 189 2.56 2.98 -6.01
CA LEU A 189 2.91 3.86 -4.91
C LEU A 189 3.37 5.20 -5.47
N LEU A 190 2.70 6.26 -5.03
CA LEU A 190 3.03 7.66 -5.32
C LEU A 190 3.53 8.33 -4.04
N ASP A 191 4.32 9.39 -4.18
CA ASP A 191 4.55 10.33 -3.08
C ASP A 191 3.46 11.41 -3.14
N GLU A 192 3.09 12.01 -2.00
CA GLU A 192 2.03 13.03 -1.90
C GLU A 192 2.32 14.27 -2.78
N GLY A 193 3.58 14.55 -3.09
CA GLY A 193 3.96 15.60 -4.03
C GLY A 193 3.59 15.31 -5.50
N ASP A 194 3.19 14.09 -5.83
CA ASP A 194 2.74 13.69 -7.16
C ASP A 194 1.24 13.95 -7.39
N LEU A 195 0.48 14.31 -6.34
CA LEU A 195 -0.97 14.54 -6.34
C LEU A 195 -1.42 15.91 -6.84
#